data_AF-A0A1Q7XPR9-F1
#
_entry.id   AF-A0A1Q7XPR9-F1
#
_cell.length_a   1.000
_cell.length_b   1.000
_cell.length_c   1.000
_cell.angle_alpha   90.00
_cell.angle_beta   90.00
_cell.angle_gamma   90.00
#
_symmetry.space_group_name_H-M   'P 1'
#
loop_
_entity.id
_entity.type
_entity.pdbx_description
1 polymer ?
#
loop_
_entity_poly.entity_id
_entity_poly.type
_entity_poly.pdbx_seq_one_letter_code
_entity_poly.pdbx_strand_id
1 'polypeptide(L)'
;LYVGAKEITLETRIMNVYPARQFSRKDGSQFLLRTMTVYDGDSRAKVKLWDEKANLPGIENLKPGDLVKIIKAYVKSDMKGNPIINVGSGSTVETNSASSNIPTLDAITEDVSNIKENQQNLVVSGNLDGSVRSTEFTNARGEKGKALQIRLKGKDGVIVRTVLWNIDESSIPKMITSGAKTRLIGVRTKMGQQGLELHGDEGTAIEIEGDTEIQPSVIRILSMIKSESGNTLIVGVRKDRKLLNISDIASVTEDLKPGDVIECTPSKIYGNSIILEGDSFVRKVDDKKIPTLAELRTKIKDVKPGDDTYCIEAIILKSPEKREVQTKTGESVSLAETFIEDDTGQIWLKGWRNQARLLESFTQGEIVSATGVTARAGLEGRTELFLTSFSTITRRN
;
A
#
# COMPACT_ATOMS: atom_id res chain seq x y z
N LEU A 1 -37.17 -2.05 -4.08
CA LEU A 1 -36.77 -2.81 -5.30
C LEU A 1 -37.08 -4.30 -5.06
N TYR A 2 -37.68 -5.01 -6.01
CA TYR A 2 -37.94 -6.45 -5.89
C TYR A 2 -37.62 -7.17 -7.22
N VAL A 3 -37.29 -8.47 -7.13
CA VAL A 3 -36.96 -9.28 -8.31
C VAL A 3 -38.18 -9.41 -9.23
N GLY A 4 -38.01 -9.12 -10.51
CA GLY A 4 -39.08 -9.14 -11.51
C GLY A 4 -39.71 -7.78 -11.80
N ALA A 5 -39.36 -6.73 -11.04
CA ALA A 5 -39.78 -5.37 -11.37
C ALA A 5 -39.26 -4.94 -12.76
N LYS A 6 -40.12 -4.27 -13.53
CA LYS A 6 -39.83 -3.79 -14.90
C LYS A 6 -40.09 -2.29 -15.00
N GLU A 7 -39.43 -1.66 -15.97
CA GLU A 7 -39.55 -0.23 -16.28
C GLU A 7 -39.38 0.70 -15.08
N ILE A 8 -38.54 0.30 -14.12
CA ILE A 8 -38.29 1.11 -12.93
C ILE A 8 -37.47 2.34 -13.29
N THR A 9 -37.75 3.44 -12.61
CA THR A 9 -36.92 4.64 -12.62
C THR A 9 -36.41 4.90 -11.21
N LEU A 10 -35.12 5.14 -11.07
CA LEU A 10 -34.48 5.47 -9.80
C LEU A 10 -33.56 6.67 -9.93
N GLU A 11 -33.56 7.51 -8.92
CA GLU A 11 -32.51 8.50 -8.67
C GLU A 11 -31.58 7.91 -7.61
N THR A 12 -30.27 7.99 -7.83
CA THR A 12 -29.27 7.32 -6.99
C THR A 12 -27.91 7.98 -7.16
N ARG A 13 -27.00 7.82 -6.20
CA ARG A 13 -25.60 8.21 -6.34
C ARG A 13 -24.71 7.03 -6.70
N ILE A 14 -23.66 7.30 -7.45
CA ILE A 14 -22.65 6.31 -7.82
C ILE A 14 -21.73 6.07 -6.63
N MET A 15 -21.54 4.80 -6.26
CA MET A 15 -20.48 4.38 -5.34
C MET A 15 -19.21 4.10 -6.14
N ASN A 16 -19.31 3.27 -7.18
CA ASN A 16 -18.21 2.94 -8.06
C ASN A 16 -18.67 2.44 -9.43
N VAL A 17 -17.76 2.47 -10.40
CA VAL A 17 -17.95 1.98 -11.76
C VAL A 17 -16.79 1.06 -12.12
N TYR A 18 -17.09 -0.19 -12.46
CA TYR A 18 -16.10 -1.18 -12.89
C TYR A 18 -15.74 -0.97 -14.37
N PRO A 19 -14.56 -1.42 -14.82
CA PRO A 19 -14.26 -1.47 -16.26
C PRO A 19 -15.26 -2.38 -17.00
N ALA A 20 -15.51 -2.07 -18.28
CA ALA A 20 -16.32 -2.93 -19.13
C ALA A 20 -15.56 -4.24 -19.43
N ARG A 21 -16.27 -5.36 -19.40
CA ARG A 21 -15.73 -6.68 -19.70
C ARG A 21 -16.52 -7.32 -20.82
N GLN A 22 -15.81 -8.00 -21.72
CA GLN A 22 -16.39 -8.75 -22.82
C GLN A 22 -16.58 -10.22 -22.43
N PHE A 23 -17.73 -10.77 -22.77
CA PHE A 23 -18.12 -12.15 -22.46
C PHE A 23 -18.73 -12.82 -23.69
N SER A 24 -18.59 -14.15 -23.76
CA SER A 24 -19.26 -14.98 -24.75
C SER A 24 -20.64 -15.44 -24.24
N ARG A 25 -21.66 -15.32 -25.07
CA ARG A 25 -22.95 -16.00 -24.90
C ARG A 25 -22.80 -17.49 -25.23
N LYS A 26 -23.82 -18.28 -24.91
CA LYS A 26 -23.85 -19.72 -25.20
C LYS A 26 -23.81 -20.03 -26.70
N ASP A 27 -24.29 -19.11 -27.53
CA ASP A 27 -24.29 -19.21 -28.99
C ASP A 27 -22.96 -18.74 -29.64
N GLY A 28 -21.96 -18.38 -28.82
CA GLY A 28 -20.66 -17.87 -29.28
C GLY A 28 -20.62 -16.36 -29.56
N SER A 29 -21.78 -15.69 -29.64
CA SER A 29 -21.82 -14.23 -29.81
C SER A 29 -21.22 -13.51 -28.59
N GLN A 30 -20.65 -12.34 -28.81
CA GLN A 30 -20.01 -11.55 -27.76
C GLN A 30 -20.97 -10.49 -27.20
N PHE A 31 -20.84 -10.18 -25.91
CA PHE A 31 -21.53 -9.08 -25.27
C PHE A 31 -20.61 -8.32 -24.33
N LEU A 32 -20.92 -7.04 -24.13
CA LEU A 32 -20.24 -6.22 -23.15
C LEU A 32 -21.08 -6.09 -21.89
N LEU A 33 -20.41 -6.12 -20.76
CA LEU A 33 -21.03 -5.90 -19.46
C LEU A 33 -20.15 -4.97 -18.65
N ARG A 34 -20.75 -3.87 -18.19
CA ARG A 34 -20.17 -2.99 -17.17
C ARG A 34 -21.01 -3.10 -15.90
N THR A 35 -20.36 -3.12 -14.75
CA THR A 35 -21.06 -3.11 -13.45
C THR A 35 -20.79 -1.78 -12.77
N MET A 36 -21.80 -1.21 -12.12
CA MET A 36 -21.64 -0.09 -11.20
C MET A 36 -22.38 -0.41 -9.91
N THR A 37 -21.91 0.12 -8.79
CA THR A 37 -22.64 0.09 -7.53
C THR A 37 -23.22 1.46 -7.27
N VAL A 38 -24.48 1.51 -6.86
CA VAL A 38 -25.20 2.74 -6.56
C VAL A 38 -25.82 2.71 -5.17
N TYR A 39 -26.19 3.88 -4.67
CA TYR A 39 -26.77 4.04 -3.35
C TYR A 39 -27.78 5.18 -3.25
N ASP A 40 -28.71 5.07 -2.31
CA ASP A 40 -29.76 6.06 -2.06
C ASP A 40 -29.85 6.49 -0.58
N GLY A 41 -28.91 6.05 0.26
CA GLY A 41 -28.96 6.28 1.70
C GLY A 41 -28.40 5.07 2.44
N ASP A 42 -29.31 4.23 2.94
CA ASP A 42 -28.95 3.00 3.67
C ASP A 42 -28.80 1.79 2.74
N SER A 43 -29.33 1.86 1.52
CA SER A 43 -29.29 0.74 0.58
C SER A 43 -28.17 0.88 -0.45
N ARG A 44 -27.65 -0.25 -0.88
CA ARG A 44 -26.65 -0.38 -1.95
C ARG A 44 -27.16 -1.38 -2.97
N ALA A 45 -27.04 -1.07 -4.25
CA ALA A 45 -27.49 -1.95 -5.33
C ALA A 45 -26.45 -2.06 -6.44
N LYS A 46 -26.33 -3.26 -7.01
CA LYS A 46 -25.55 -3.48 -8.23
C LYS A 46 -26.41 -3.17 -9.44
N VAL A 47 -25.84 -2.41 -10.37
CA VAL A 47 -26.41 -2.09 -11.67
C VAL A 47 -25.53 -2.71 -12.75
N LYS A 48 -26.13 -3.51 -13.62
CA LYS A 48 -25.50 -4.13 -14.78
C LYS A 48 -25.91 -3.40 -16.05
N LEU A 49 -24.92 -2.84 -16.74
CA LEU A 49 -25.05 -2.14 -18.01
C LEU A 49 -24.69 -3.10 -19.14
N TRP A 50 -25.64 -3.39 -20.01
CA TRP A 50 -25.50 -4.41 -21.06
C TRP A 50 -25.20 -3.80 -22.42
N ASP A 51 -24.34 -4.48 -23.19
CA ASP A 51 -24.03 -4.19 -24.58
C ASP A 51 -23.64 -2.71 -24.79
N GLU A 52 -24.38 -1.97 -25.63
CA GLU A 52 -24.17 -0.53 -25.87
C GLU A 52 -24.17 0.32 -24.59
N LYS A 53 -24.91 -0.11 -23.54
CA LYS A 53 -24.98 0.63 -22.27
C LYS A 53 -23.71 0.44 -21.45
N ALA A 54 -22.94 -0.62 -21.69
CA ALA A 54 -21.66 -0.84 -21.03
C ALA A 54 -20.62 0.22 -21.42
N ASN A 55 -20.79 0.90 -22.55
CA ASN A 55 -19.88 1.94 -23.06
C ASN A 55 -20.63 3.24 -23.37
N LEU A 56 -21.59 3.63 -22.53
CA LEU A 56 -22.29 4.92 -22.68
C LEU A 56 -21.27 6.07 -22.79
N PRO A 57 -21.45 7.02 -23.71
CA PRO A 57 -20.58 8.20 -23.77
C PRO A 57 -20.50 8.91 -22.42
N GLY A 58 -19.28 9.20 -21.95
CA GLY A 58 -19.04 9.86 -20.67
C GLY A 58 -19.16 8.96 -19.44
N ILE A 59 -19.46 7.66 -19.59
CA ILE A 59 -19.54 6.74 -18.44
C ILE A 59 -18.22 6.61 -17.67
N GLU A 60 -17.09 6.83 -18.34
CA GLU A 60 -15.75 6.84 -17.75
C GLU A 60 -15.47 8.12 -16.94
N ASN A 61 -16.24 9.17 -17.18
CA ASN A 61 -16.14 10.42 -16.42
C ASN A 61 -16.98 10.39 -15.14
N LEU A 62 -17.84 9.37 -14.97
CA LEU A 62 -18.65 9.21 -13.77
C LEU A 62 -17.75 8.91 -12.57
N LYS A 63 -17.88 9.73 -11.54
CA LYS A 63 -17.09 9.63 -10.31
C LYS A 63 -17.97 9.13 -9.17
N PRO A 64 -17.35 8.52 -8.14
CA PRO A 64 -18.03 8.30 -6.88
C PRO A 64 -18.69 9.59 -6.36
N GLY A 65 -19.94 9.47 -5.92
CA GLY A 65 -20.75 10.58 -5.42
C GLY A 65 -21.64 11.24 -6.47
N ASP A 66 -21.40 11.04 -7.77
CA ASP A 66 -22.22 11.61 -8.83
C ASP A 66 -23.67 11.13 -8.72
N LEU A 67 -24.61 12.06 -8.82
CA LEU A 67 -26.03 11.77 -8.81
C LEU A 67 -26.47 11.41 -10.25
N VAL A 68 -27.16 10.28 -10.39
CA VAL A 68 -27.65 9.77 -11.66
C VAL A 68 -29.10 9.34 -11.57
N LYS A 69 -29.79 9.46 -12.70
CA LYS A 69 -31.14 8.94 -12.89
C LYS A 69 -31.09 7.79 -13.89
N ILE A 70 -31.55 6.64 -13.46
CA ILE A 70 -31.64 5.44 -14.30
C ILE A 70 -33.11 5.23 -14.65
N ILE A 71 -33.43 5.25 -15.93
CA ILE A 71 -34.80 5.23 -16.46
C ILE A 71 -35.03 3.91 -17.20
N LYS A 72 -36.23 3.33 -17.01
CA LYS A 72 -36.67 2.07 -17.65
C LYS A 72 -35.72 0.89 -17.40
N ALA A 73 -35.16 0.78 -16.20
CA ALA A 73 -34.38 -0.39 -15.80
C ALA A 73 -35.30 -1.57 -15.41
N TYR A 74 -34.72 -2.75 -15.24
CA TYR A 74 -35.44 -3.94 -14.78
C TYR A 74 -34.61 -4.75 -13.77
N VAL A 75 -35.28 -5.47 -12.88
CA VAL A 75 -34.62 -6.17 -11.76
C VAL A 75 -34.64 -7.68 -11.97
N LYS A 76 -33.45 -8.30 -11.94
CA LYS A 76 -33.26 -9.76 -11.94
C LYS A 76 -32.52 -10.18 -10.68
N SER A 77 -32.64 -11.44 -10.28
CA SER A 77 -31.85 -11.99 -9.18
C SER A 77 -30.43 -12.36 -9.64
N ASP A 78 -29.47 -12.25 -8.74
CA ASP A 78 -28.18 -12.94 -8.87
C ASP A 78 -28.31 -14.43 -8.51
N MET A 79 -27.19 -15.18 -8.55
CA MET A 79 -27.19 -16.60 -8.21
C MET A 79 -27.57 -16.90 -6.75
N LYS A 80 -27.52 -15.89 -5.87
CA LYS A 80 -27.89 -15.97 -4.45
C LYS A 80 -29.28 -15.39 -4.18
N GLY A 81 -30.02 -14.97 -5.21
CA GLY A 81 -31.35 -14.37 -5.08
C GLY A 81 -31.36 -12.86 -4.85
N ASN A 82 -30.20 -12.18 -4.75
CA ASN A 82 -30.17 -10.74 -4.49
C ASN A 82 -30.63 -9.93 -5.72
N PRO A 83 -31.38 -8.83 -5.53
CA PRO A 83 -31.82 -8.00 -6.65
C PRO A 83 -30.64 -7.29 -7.31
N ILE A 84 -30.54 -7.41 -8.63
CA ILE A 84 -29.64 -6.68 -9.51
C ILE A 84 -30.46 -5.84 -10.47
N ILE A 85 -30.16 -4.56 -10.54
CA ILE A 85 -30.73 -3.63 -11.51
C ILE A 85 -30.01 -3.83 -12.85
N ASN A 86 -30.75 -3.93 -13.94
CA ASN A 86 -30.21 -4.12 -15.28
C ASN A 86 -30.65 -2.97 -16.18
N VAL A 87 -29.69 -2.44 -16.92
CA VAL A 87 -29.85 -1.35 -17.89
C VAL A 87 -29.54 -1.94 -19.25
N GLY A 88 -30.60 -2.18 -20.03
CA GLY A 88 -30.52 -2.73 -21.39
C GLY A 88 -30.80 -1.66 -22.45
N SER A 89 -31.06 -2.08 -23.69
CA SER A 89 -31.25 -1.18 -24.83
C SER A 89 -32.33 -0.10 -24.63
N GLY A 90 -33.45 -0.47 -24.02
CA GLY A 90 -34.57 0.44 -23.70
C GLY A 90 -34.38 1.33 -22.48
N SER A 91 -33.26 1.20 -21.77
CA SER A 91 -32.96 1.96 -20.55
C SER A 91 -32.02 3.15 -20.84
N THR A 92 -32.09 4.18 -20.00
CA THR A 92 -31.22 5.37 -20.08
C THR A 92 -30.58 5.63 -18.72
N VAL A 93 -29.34 6.12 -18.74
CA VAL A 93 -28.66 6.65 -17.55
C VAL A 93 -28.32 8.10 -17.84
N GLU A 94 -28.79 9.00 -16.98
CA GLU A 94 -28.59 10.44 -17.10
C GLU A 94 -27.88 10.95 -15.85
N THR A 95 -26.90 11.85 -16.01
CA THR A 95 -26.33 12.59 -14.88
C THR A 95 -27.33 13.65 -14.42
N ASN A 96 -27.47 13.82 -13.11
CA ASN A 96 -28.33 14.83 -12.51
C ASN A 96 -27.48 15.73 -11.61
N SER A 97 -27.54 17.04 -11.81
CA SER A 97 -26.85 18.03 -10.96
C SER A 97 -27.79 18.73 -9.98
N ALA A 98 -29.06 18.33 -9.91
CA ALA A 98 -30.02 18.89 -8.96
C ALA A 98 -29.70 18.53 -7.51
N SER A 99 -30.24 19.32 -6.57
CA SER A 99 -30.25 18.99 -5.16
C SER A 99 -31.02 17.68 -4.93
N SER A 100 -30.43 16.75 -4.18
CA SER A 100 -31.06 15.48 -3.83
C SER A 100 -30.90 15.20 -2.34
N ASN A 101 -31.87 14.49 -1.76
CA ASN A 101 -31.85 14.04 -0.36
C ASN A 101 -30.97 12.81 -0.16
N ILE A 102 -30.46 12.20 -1.24
CA ILE A 102 -29.53 11.08 -1.17
C ILE A 102 -28.22 11.60 -0.56
N PRO A 103 -27.75 11.02 0.56
CA PRO A 103 -26.59 11.52 1.28
C PRO A 103 -25.35 11.55 0.39
N THR A 104 -24.43 12.45 0.69
CA THR A 104 -23.12 12.51 0.02
C THR A 104 -22.22 11.37 0.49
N LEU A 105 -21.11 11.14 -0.21
CA LEU A 105 -20.08 10.20 0.24
C LEU A 105 -19.55 10.58 1.63
N ASP A 106 -19.34 11.88 1.89
CA ASP A 106 -18.88 12.37 3.20
C ASP A 106 -19.84 11.94 4.32
N ALA A 107 -21.15 12.04 4.09
CA ALA A 107 -22.17 11.70 5.10
C ALA A 107 -22.23 10.20 5.42
N ILE A 108 -21.82 9.34 4.47
CA ILE A 108 -21.78 7.88 4.66
C ILE A 108 -20.37 7.34 4.91
N THR A 109 -19.36 8.21 4.98
CA THR A 109 -17.98 7.81 5.22
C THR A 109 -17.81 7.46 6.69
N GLU A 110 -17.45 6.21 6.98
CA GLU A 110 -17.14 5.76 8.33
C GLU A 110 -15.64 5.88 8.63
N ASP A 111 -15.28 6.03 9.90
CA ASP A 111 -13.88 5.85 10.32
C ASP A 111 -13.52 4.36 10.22
N VAL A 112 -12.29 4.07 9.81
CA VAL A 112 -11.81 2.68 9.70
C VAL A 112 -11.82 1.95 11.05
N SER A 113 -11.84 2.66 12.17
CA SER A 113 -12.04 2.05 13.50
C SER A 113 -13.41 1.38 13.70
N ASN A 114 -14.42 1.82 12.94
CA ASN A 114 -15.82 1.44 13.18
C ASN A 114 -16.29 0.25 12.33
N ILE A 115 -15.40 -0.30 11.50
CA ILE A 115 -15.74 -1.41 10.61
C ILE A 115 -16.04 -2.70 11.40
N LYS A 116 -16.91 -3.52 10.82
CA LYS A 116 -17.43 -4.77 11.39
C LYS A 116 -17.31 -5.90 10.37
N GLU A 117 -17.43 -7.13 10.85
CA GLU A 117 -17.41 -8.31 9.98
C GLU A 117 -18.55 -8.30 8.96
N ASN A 118 -18.29 -8.91 7.79
CA ASN A 118 -19.27 -9.17 6.74
C ASN A 118 -19.94 -7.94 6.11
N GLN A 119 -19.32 -6.76 6.20
CA GLN A 119 -19.78 -5.55 5.53
C GLN A 119 -19.31 -5.49 4.07
N GLN A 120 -20.11 -4.86 3.21
CA GLN A 120 -19.87 -4.74 1.76
C GLN A 120 -20.12 -3.30 1.31
N ASN A 121 -19.44 -2.87 0.23
CA ASN A 121 -19.63 -1.57 -0.41
C ASN A 121 -19.50 -0.39 0.58
N LEU A 122 -18.54 -0.48 1.49
CA LEU A 122 -18.26 0.54 2.49
C LEU A 122 -17.54 1.74 1.87
N VAL A 123 -17.74 2.89 2.50
CA VAL A 123 -16.91 4.08 2.35
C VAL A 123 -16.21 4.30 3.68
N VAL A 124 -14.88 4.16 3.70
CA VAL A 124 -14.10 4.23 4.94
C VAL A 124 -12.97 5.22 4.80
N SER A 125 -12.66 5.91 5.89
CA SER A 125 -11.56 6.85 5.98
C SER A 125 -10.61 6.51 7.13
N GLY A 126 -9.34 6.82 6.94
CA GLY A 126 -8.29 6.69 7.95
C GLY A 126 -6.98 7.30 7.47
N ASN A 127 -5.98 7.35 8.33
CA ASN A 127 -4.67 7.88 7.97
C ASN A 127 -3.75 6.74 7.55
N LEU A 128 -2.92 6.94 6.52
CA LEU A 128 -1.94 5.92 6.11
C LEU A 128 -0.92 5.64 7.23
N ASP A 129 -0.73 4.35 7.53
CA ASP A 129 0.20 3.85 8.54
C ASP A 129 1.32 3.00 7.89
N GLY A 130 2.49 3.59 7.74
CA GLY A 130 3.67 2.97 7.10
C GLY A 130 3.60 2.88 5.58
N SER A 131 4.20 1.84 5.02
CA SER A 131 4.50 1.77 3.58
C SER A 131 3.28 1.43 2.71
N VAL A 132 3.19 2.10 1.56
CA VAL A 132 2.33 1.72 0.43
C VAL A 132 3.11 0.73 -0.45
N ARG A 133 2.61 -0.49 -0.63
CA ARG A 133 3.31 -1.57 -1.35
C ARG A 133 2.47 -2.10 -2.49
N SER A 134 3.05 -2.20 -3.69
CA SER A 134 2.44 -2.94 -4.80
C SER A 134 3.19 -4.26 -4.99
N THR A 135 2.44 -5.35 -5.15
CA THR A 135 2.97 -6.69 -5.43
C THR A 135 2.27 -7.30 -6.63
N GLU A 136 3.04 -7.95 -7.50
CA GLU A 136 2.48 -8.73 -8.61
C GLU A 136 2.14 -10.16 -8.16
N PHE A 137 1.10 -10.72 -8.75
CA PHE A 137 0.73 -12.12 -8.55
C PHE A 137 0.21 -12.72 -9.85
N THR A 138 0.25 -14.05 -9.93
CA THR A 138 -0.40 -14.80 -11.01
C THR A 138 -1.60 -15.52 -10.41
N ASN A 139 -2.79 -15.29 -10.97
CA ASN A 139 -4.01 -15.93 -10.47
C ASN A 139 -4.08 -17.40 -10.94
N ALA A 140 -5.09 -18.15 -10.45
CA ALA A 140 -5.27 -19.56 -10.80
C ALA A 140 -5.51 -19.84 -12.30
N ARG A 141 -5.82 -18.80 -13.09
CA ARG A 141 -6.00 -18.88 -14.55
C ARG A 141 -4.72 -18.54 -15.32
N GLY A 142 -3.62 -18.28 -14.61
CA GLY A 142 -2.36 -17.86 -15.22
C GLY A 142 -2.31 -16.37 -15.59
N GLU A 143 -3.34 -15.60 -15.24
CA GLU A 143 -3.39 -14.17 -15.54
C GLU A 143 -2.58 -13.39 -14.49
N LYS A 144 -1.76 -12.45 -14.96
CA LYS A 144 -1.04 -11.54 -14.07
C LYS A 144 -1.99 -10.51 -13.47
N GLY A 145 -1.80 -10.21 -12.20
CA GLY A 145 -2.52 -9.17 -11.46
C GLY A 145 -1.61 -8.43 -10.50
N LYS A 146 -2.14 -7.35 -9.91
CA LYS A 146 -1.44 -6.55 -8.90
C LYS A 146 -2.27 -6.43 -7.64
N ALA A 147 -1.60 -6.35 -6.49
CA ALA A 147 -2.22 -6.10 -5.21
C ALA A 147 -1.54 -4.90 -4.54
N LEU A 148 -2.30 -3.85 -4.29
CA LEU A 148 -1.89 -2.75 -3.44
C LEU A 148 -2.18 -3.10 -1.98
N GLN A 149 -1.16 -3.01 -1.15
CA GLN A 149 -1.24 -3.24 0.28
C GLN A 149 -0.93 -1.93 1.01
N ILE A 150 -1.88 -1.49 1.84
CA ILE A 150 -1.75 -0.32 2.71
C ILE A 150 -2.29 -0.66 4.10
N ARG A 151 -1.97 0.18 5.09
CA ARG A 151 -2.61 0.13 6.41
C ARG A 151 -3.24 1.47 6.71
N LEU A 152 -4.44 1.45 7.26
CA LEU A 152 -5.16 2.63 7.67
C LEU A 152 -5.29 2.65 9.18
N LYS A 153 -4.90 3.76 9.80
CA LYS A 153 -5.06 4.03 11.22
C LYS A 153 -6.33 4.85 11.43
N GLY A 154 -7.23 4.32 12.25
CA GLY A 154 -8.45 4.99 12.69
C GLY A 154 -8.18 6.03 13.78
N LYS A 155 -9.21 6.80 14.13
CA LYS A 155 -9.13 7.84 15.17
C LYS A 155 -8.80 7.30 16.56
N ASP A 156 -9.20 6.05 16.85
CA ASP A 156 -8.89 5.35 18.09
C ASP A 156 -7.48 4.72 18.10
N GLY A 157 -6.73 4.86 17.00
CA GLY A 157 -5.41 4.29 16.82
C GLY A 157 -5.38 2.84 16.34
N VAL A 158 -6.54 2.19 16.14
CA VAL A 158 -6.63 0.86 15.53
C VAL A 158 -6.09 0.91 14.12
N ILE A 159 -5.24 -0.05 13.78
CA ILE A 159 -4.63 -0.17 12.47
C ILE A 159 -5.30 -1.33 11.73
N VAL A 160 -5.91 -1.03 10.59
CA VAL A 160 -6.57 -1.99 9.72
C VAL A 160 -5.77 -2.20 8.46
N ARG A 161 -5.50 -3.47 8.15
CA ARG A 161 -4.85 -3.85 6.88
C ARG A 161 -5.83 -3.76 5.74
N THR A 162 -5.35 -3.25 4.62
CA THR A 162 -6.13 -3.11 3.41
C THR A 162 -5.38 -3.75 2.24
N VAL A 163 -6.08 -4.59 1.48
CA VAL A 163 -5.56 -5.21 0.25
C VAL A 163 -6.52 -4.89 -0.90
N LEU A 164 -6.02 -4.16 -1.90
CA LEU A 164 -6.80 -3.74 -3.06
C LEU A 164 -6.24 -4.43 -4.32
N TRP A 165 -7.09 -5.17 -5.01
CA TRP A 165 -6.69 -6.03 -6.12
C TRP A 165 -6.97 -5.37 -7.47
N ASN A 166 -5.97 -5.35 -8.35
CA ASN A 166 -6.07 -4.85 -9.73
C ASN A 166 -6.66 -3.43 -9.83
N ILE A 167 -6.33 -2.58 -8.87
CA ILE A 167 -6.69 -1.17 -8.90
C ILE A 167 -5.90 -0.44 -9.98
N ASP A 168 -6.46 0.66 -10.46
CA ASP A 168 -5.74 1.60 -11.30
C ASP A 168 -4.80 2.47 -10.46
N GLU A 169 -3.51 2.12 -10.46
CA GLU A 169 -2.48 2.86 -9.73
C GLU A 169 -2.23 4.27 -10.29
N SER A 170 -2.73 4.62 -11.48
CA SER A 170 -2.61 5.98 -12.02
C SER A 170 -3.40 7.01 -11.21
N SER A 171 -4.39 6.56 -10.44
CA SER A 171 -5.18 7.38 -9.51
C SER A 171 -4.45 7.67 -8.19
N ILE A 172 -3.33 7.00 -7.92
CA ILE A 172 -2.57 7.17 -6.68
C ILE A 172 -1.59 8.34 -6.87
N PRO A 173 -1.55 9.32 -5.95
CA PRO A 173 -0.57 10.40 -6.01
C PRO A 173 0.87 9.85 -6.05
N LYS A 174 1.74 10.49 -6.83
CA LYS A 174 3.15 10.09 -6.91
C LYS A 174 3.89 10.37 -5.60
N MET A 175 3.46 11.38 -4.84
CA MET A 175 4.01 11.71 -3.52
C MET A 175 2.96 11.64 -2.43
N ILE A 176 3.21 10.83 -1.40
CA ILE A 176 2.31 10.63 -0.26
C ILE A 176 3.12 10.77 1.03
N THR A 177 2.68 11.65 1.92
CA THR A 177 3.31 11.82 3.23
C THR A 177 2.84 10.75 4.23
N SER A 178 3.65 10.46 5.24
CA SER A 178 3.21 9.60 6.34
C SER A 178 1.98 10.19 7.02
N GLY A 179 0.98 9.35 7.33
CA GLY A 179 -0.27 9.80 7.94
C GLY A 179 -1.25 10.50 6.98
N ALA A 180 -0.98 10.52 5.66
CA ALA A 180 -1.90 11.10 4.68
C ALA A 180 -3.31 10.54 4.83
N LYS A 181 -4.32 11.42 4.82
CA LYS A 181 -5.70 10.97 4.89
C LYS A 181 -6.05 10.20 3.64
N THR A 182 -6.70 9.08 3.85
CA THR A 182 -7.11 8.17 2.78
C THR A 182 -8.57 7.83 2.95
N ARG A 183 -9.32 7.90 1.86
CA ARG A 183 -10.67 7.38 1.77
C ARG A 183 -10.73 6.29 0.71
N LEU A 184 -11.35 5.19 1.07
CA LEU A 184 -11.59 4.04 0.20
C LEU A 184 -13.09 3.89 -0.01
N ILE A 185 -13.50 3.73 -1.27
CA ILE A 185 -14.90 3.70 -1.67
C ILE A 185 -15.18 2.37 -2.37
N GLY A 186 -16.18 1.62 -1.88
CA GLY A 186 -16.55 0.33 -2.44
C GLY A 186 -15.76 -0.86 -1.89
N VAL A 187 -15.13 -0.71 -0.73
CA VAL A 187 -14.41 -1.82 -0.06
C VAL A 187 -15.36 -2.72 0.72
N ARG A 188 -14.89 -3.91 1.07
CA ARG A 188 -15.60 -4.85 1.94
C ARG A 188 -14.70 -5.33 3.07
N THR A 189 -15.29 -5.78 4.15
CA THR A 189 -14.52 -6.43 5.22
C THR A 189 -14.32 -7.91 4.95
N LYS A 190 -13.20 -8.45 5.42
CA LYS A 190 -12.87 -9.88 5.37
C LYS A 190 -12.04 -10.24 6.60
N MET A 191 -12.31 -11.40 7.20
CA MET A 191 -11.41 -11.95 8.20
C MET A 191 -10.13 -12.47 7.54
N GLY A 192 -9.01 -11.83 7.86
CA GLY A 192 -7.66 -12.29 7.53
C GLY A 192 -7.04 -13.07 8.69
N GLN A 193 -5.79 -13.50 8.51
CA GLN A 193 -5.07 -14.26 9.54
C GLN A 193 -4.71 -13.44 10.79
N GLN A 194 -4.71 -12.11 10.65
CA GLN A 194 -4.34 -11.18 11.72
C GLN A 194 -5.52 -10.34 12.20
N GLY A 195 -6.75 -10.81 11.94
CA GLY A 195 -7.98 -10.13 12.30
C GLY A 195 -8.71 -9.57 11.09
N LEU A 196 -9.57 -8.59 11.34
CA LEU A 196 -10.41 -7.94 10.34
C LEU A 196 -9.55 -7.10 9.37
N GLU A 197 -9.79 -7.26 8.08
CA GLU A 197 -9.10 -6.54 7.00
C GLU A 197 -10.11 -5.91 6.05
N LEU A 198 -9.68 -4.86 5.35
CA LEU A 198 -10.38 -4.29 4.20
C LEU A 198 -9.87 -4.91 2.90
N HIS A 199 -10.80 -5.32 2.05
CA HIS A 199 -10.51 -5.87 0.73
C HIS A 199 -11.26 -5.05 -0.31
N GLY A 200 -10.57 -4.69 -1.39
CA GLY A 200 -11.17 -4.02 -2.55
C GLY A 200 -10.65 -4.62 -3.85
N ASP A 201 -11.28 -4.30 -4.96
CA ASP A 201 -10.90 -4.74 -6.30
C ASP A 201 -10.81 -3.57 -7.30
N GLU A 202 -10.78 -3.87 -8.61
CA GLU A 202 -10.68 -2.90 -9.70
C GLU A 202 -11.79 -1.82 -9.70
N GLY A 203 -12.89 -2.05 -9.00
CA GLY A 203 -13.96 -1.06 -8.81
C GLY A 203 -13.77 -0.20 -7.56
N THR A 204 -12.71 -0.38 -6.77
CA THR A 204 -12.46 0.44 -5.59
C THR A 204 -11.91 1.78 -6.01
N ALA A 205 -12.59 2.87 -5.65
CA ALA A 205 -12.02 4.19 -5.79
C ALA A 205 -11.20 4.54 -4.55
N ILE A 206 -10.05 5.17 -4.79
CA ILE A 206 -9.06 5.51 -3.77
C ILE A 206 -8.82 7.01 -3.84
N GLU A 207 -8.95 7.66 -2.70
CA GLU A 207 -8.65 9.09 -2.56
C GLU A 207 -7.59 9.21 -1.46
N ILE A 208 -6.38 9.64 -1.83
CA ILE A 208 -5.28 9.83 -0.89
C ILE A 208 -4.81 11.28 -1.00
N GLU A 209 -4.67 11.97 0.14
CA GLU A 209 -4.01 13.27 0.18
C GLU A 209 -2.53 13.10 -0.23
N GLY A 210 -2.12 13.79 -1.29
CA GLY A 210 -0.76 13.71 -1.82
C GLY A 210 -0.57 14.60 -3.05
N ASP A 211 0.67 14.67 -3.53
CA ASP A 211 1.03 15.50 -4.68
C ASP A 211 1.24 14.63 -5.93
N THR A 212 0.87 15.18 -7.08
CA THR A 212 1.03 14.53 -8.40
C THR A 212 2.40 14.79 -9.02
N GLU A 213 3.09 15.84 -8.58
CA GLU A 213 4.40 16.24 -9.09
C GLU A 213 5.50 15.97 -8.07
N ILE A 214 6.63 15.46 -8.55
CA ILE A 214 7.79 15.16 -7.73
C ILE A 214 8.89 16.17 -8.06
N GLN A 215 9.44 16.78 -7.01
CA GLN A 215 10.61 17.63 -7.12
C GLN A 215 11.90 16.81 -6.94
N PRO A 216 12.97 17.10 -7.70
CA PRO A 216 14.26 16.46 -7.50
C PRO A 216 14.77 16.65 -6.08
N SER A 217 15.42 15.62 -5.54
CA SER A 217 15.98 15.65 -4.18
C SER A 217 17.44 15.23 -4.17
N VAL A 218 18.24 15.95 -3.39
CA VAL A 218 19.67 15.65 -3.21
C VAL A 218 19.84 14.69 -2.03
N ILE A 219 20.48 13.55 -2.29
CA ILE A 219 20.60 12.43 -1.37
C ILE A 219 22.04 11.90 -1.37
N ARG A 220 22.60 11.59 -0.20
CA ARG A 220 23.84 10.80 -0.10
C ARG A 220 23.49 9.33 0.09
N ILE A 221 24.14 8.46 -0.66
CA ILE A 221 24.05 7.01 -0.52
C ILE A 221 24.86 6.58 0.70
N LEU A 222 24.23 5.93 1.67
CA LEU A 222 24.89 5.41 2.88
C LEU A 222 25.25 3.93 2.74
N SER A 223 24.35 3.13 2.18
CA SER A 223 24.57 1.71 1.90
C SER A 223 23.75 1.28 0.69
N MET A 224 24.20 0.22 0.02
CA MET A 224 23.52 -0.37 -1.14
C MET A 224 23.62 -1.88 -1.06
N ILE A 225 22.54 -2.59 -1.35
CA ILE A 225 22.50 -4.04 -1.50
C ILE A 225 21.64 -4.44 -2.69
N LYS A 226 21.86 -5.65 -3.23
CA LYS A 226 20.97 -6.24 -4.23
C LYS A 226 19.96 -7.13 -3.54
N SER A 227 18.68 -6.94 -3.86
CA SER A 227 17.61 -7.86 -3.47
C SER A 227 17.70 -9.18 -4.25
N GLU A 228 16.98 -10.21 -3.80
CA GLU A 228 16.91 -11.49 -4.50
C GLU A 228 16.32 -11.39 -5.91
N SER A 229 15.50 -10.36 -6.18
CA SER A 229 14.95 -10.07 -7.51
C SER A 229 15.87 -9.23 -8.39
N GLY A 230 17.07 -8.88 -7.92
CA GLY A 230 18.06 -8.08 -8.67
C GLY A 230 17.93 -6.56 -8.51
N ASN A 231 16.85 -6.07 -7.89
CA ASN A 231 16.66 -4.64 -7.62
C ASN A 231 17.73 -4.13 -6.63
N THR A 232 18.21 -2.90 -6.81
CA THR A 232 19.12 -2.27 -5.84
C THR A 232 18.32 -1.62 -4.72
N LEU A 233 18.62 -1.98 -3.47
CA LEU A 233 18.03 -1.39 -2.28
C LEU A 233 19.08 -0.52 -1.59
N ILE A 234 18.75 0.75 -1.35
CA ILE A 234 19.68 1.76 -0.90
C ILE A 234 19.15 2.42 0.37
N VAL A 235 20.02 2.60 1.37
CA VAL A 235 19.76 3.56 2.46
C VAL A 235 20.42 4.87 2.07
N GLY A 236 19.62 5.93 1.95
CA GLY A 236 20.08 7.28 1.65
C GLY A 236 19.80 8.25 2.77
N VAL A 237 20.38 9.44 2.69
CA VAL A 237 20.12 10.54 3.63
C VAL A 237 20.00 11.88 2.91
N ARG A 238 19.09 12.73 3.38
CA ARG A 238 18.96 14.12 2.95
C ARG A 238 19.71 15.09 3.86
N LYS A 239 19.79 16.34 3.42
CA LYS A 239 20.38 17.43 4.20
C LYS A 239 19.78 17.61 5.60
N ASP A 240 18.48 17.33 5.76
CA ASP A 240 17.75 17.39 7.02
C ASP A 240 17.99 16.19 7.95
N ARG A 241 18.98 15.33 7.61
CA ARG A 241 19.34 14.09 8.32
C ARG A 241 18.26 13.00 8.29
N LYS A 242 17.17 13.17 7.54
CA LYS A 242 16.18 12.10 7.37
C LYS A 242 16.74 10.99 6.50
N LEU A 243 16.70 9.77 7.04
CA LEU A 243 17.04 8.56 6.31
C LEU A 243 15.89 8.17 5.37
N LEU A 244 16.27 7.61 4.23
CA LEU A 244 15.39 7.20 3.17
C LEU A 244 15.72 5.78 2.72
N ASN A 245 14.70 5.02 2.35
CA ASN A 245 14.85 3.73 1.70
C ASN A 245 14.54 3.90 0.23
N ILE A 246 15.53 3.68 -0.65
CA ILE A 246 15.36 3.83 -2.10
C ILE A 246 15.38 2.44 -2.73
N SER A 247 14.31 2.08 -3.42
CA SER A 247 14.22 0.87 -4.23
C SER A 247 14.44 1.23 -5.70
N ASP A 248 15.59 0.88 -6.24
CA ASP A 248 15.89 1.03 -7.67
C ASP A 248 15.54 -0.26 -8.43
N ILE A 249 14.44 -0.18 -9.16
CA ILE A 249 13.91 -1.23 -10.03
C ILE A 249 14.35 -0.97 -11.48
N ALA A 250 14.64 0.29 -11.84
CA ALA A 250 15.04 0.71 -13.17
C ALA A 250 16.55 0.56 -13.45
N SER A 251 17.34 0.13 -12.46
CA SER A 251 18.79 -0.01 -12.59
C SER A 251 19.52 1.32 -12.90
N VAL A 252 18.94 2.47 -12.55
CA VAL A 252 19.55 3.79 -12.81
C VAL A 252 20.67 4.15 -11.82
N THR A 253 20.95 3.28 -10.84
CA THR A 253 21.99 3.47 -9.82
C THR A 253 23.19 2.52 -9.94
N GLU A 254 23.31 1.77 -11.05
CA GLU A 254 24.33 0.71 -11.20
C GLU A 254 25.79 1.20 -11.06
N ASP A 255 26.10 2.40 -11.54
CA ASP A 255 27.46 2.98 -11.48
C ASP A 255 27.76 3.74 -10.17
N LEU A 256 26.84 3.70 -9.21
CA LEU A 256 26.95 4.44 -7.95
C LEU A 256 27.48 3.55 -6.82
N LYS A 257 28.02 4.22 -5.79
CA LYS A 257 28.54 3.54 -4.59
C LYS A 257 28.21 4.31 -3.31
N PRO A 258 28.27 3.64 -2.13
CA PRO A 258 28.20 4.31 -0.84
C PRO A 258 29.16 5.50 -0.75
N GLY A 259 28.65 6.61 -0.22
CA GLY A 259 29.34 7.89 -0.14
C GLY A 259 29.03 8.85 -1.28
N ASP A 260 28.59 8.37 -2.45
CA ASP A 260 28.22 9.26 -3.56
C ASP A 260 26.98 10.11 -3.19
N VAL A 261 26.96 11.36 -3.67
CA VAL A 261 25.80 12.25 -3.58
C VAL A 261 25.13 12.31 -4.94
N ILE A 262 23.82 12.19 -4.94
CA ILE A 262 23.00 12.19 -6.13
C ILE A 262 21.92 13.25 -6.06
N GLU A 263 21.59 13.80 -7.21
CA GLU A 263 20.29 14.42 -7.44
C GLU A 263 19.39 13.37 -8.07
N CYS A 264 18.24 13.14 -7.45
CA CYS A 264 17.31 12.05 -7.76
C CYS A 264 15.92 12.61 -8.04
N THR A 265 15.39 12.29 -9.22
CA THR A 265 13.99 12.49 -9.61
C THR A 265 13.32 11.13 -9.66
N PRO A 266 12.65 10.71 -8.57
CA PRO A 266 12.02 9.40 -8.50
C PRO A 266 10.65 9.35 -9.19
N SER A 267 10.16 8.13 -9.45
CA SER A 267 8.80 7.93 -9.96
C SER A 267 7.74 8.08 -8.85
N LYS A 268 8.07 7.67 -7.62
CA LYS A 268 7.19 7.71 -6.44
C LYS A 268 7.97 8.03 -5.15
N ILE A 269 7.33 8.78 -4.25
CA ILE A 269 7.82 9.08 -2.89
C ILE A 269 6.70 8.80 -1.88
N TYR A 270 6.84 7.74 -1.10
CA TYR A 270 5.87 7.34 -0.07
C TYR A 270 6.52 7.39 1.32
N GLY A 271 6.29 8.48 2.05
CA GLY A 271 6.94 8.77 3.32
C GLY A 271 8.46 8.85 3.14
N ASN A 272 9.19 7.97 3.82
CA ASN A 272 10.65 7.85 3.68
C ASN A 272 11.08 6.84 2.59
N SER A 273 10.13 6.25 1.86
CA SER A 273 10.40 5.33 0.77
C SER A 273 10.43 6.09 -0.56
N ILE A 274 11.47 5.84 -1.35
CA ILE A 274 11.61 6.32 -2.71
C ILE A 274 11.64 5.13 -3.65
N ILE A 275 10.95 5.21 -4.78
CA ILE A 275 10.93 4.17 -5.80
C ILE A 275 11.48 4.77 -7.09
N LEU A 276 12.46 4.08 -7.68
CA LEU A 276 12.98 4.40 -9.01
C LEU A 276 12.51 3.34 -9.98
N GLU A 277 11.56 3.69 -10.84
CA GLU A 277 11.02 2.87 -11.91
C GLU A 277 10.86 3.72 -13.18
N GLY A 278 10.74 3.09 -14.35
CA GLY A 278 10.34 3.77 -15.60
C GLY A 278 11.21 4.99 -15.96
N ASP A 279 10.61 6.17 -15.86
CA ASP A 279 11.17 7.49 -16.21
C ASP A 279 12.00 8.14 -15.10
N SER A 280 12.33 7.42 -14.03
CA SER A 280 13.17 7.92 -12.94
C SER A 280 14.56 8.32 -13.42
N PHE A 281 15.10 9.40 -12.86
CA PHE A 281 16.40 9.94 -13.25
C PHE A 281 17.30 10.16 -12.04
N VAL A 282 18.56 9.75 -12.16
CA VAL A 282 19.59 9.95 -11.14
C VAL A 282 20.85 10.48 -11.79
N ARG A 283 21.45 11.50 -11.20
CA ARG A 283 22.80 11.95 -11.57
C ARG A 283 23.65 12.23 -10.36
N LYS A 284 24.94 11.97 -10.47
CA LYS A 284 25.91 12.31 -9.43
C LYS A 284 26.11 13.82 -9.36
N VAL A 285 26.20 14.34 -8.15
CA VAL A 285 26.50 15.75 -7.86
C VAL A 285 27.57 15.85 -6.78
N ASP A 286 28.22 17.01 -6.67
CA ASP A 286 29.13 17.31 -5.55
C ASP A 286 28.40 18.25 -4.57
N ASP A 287 27.86 17.70 -3.49
CA ASP A 287 27.35 18.49 -2.37
C ASP A 287 27.87 17.95 -1.03
N LYS A 288 28.80 18.69 -0.44
CA LYS A 288 29.43 18.35 0.85
C LYS A 288 28.53 18.65 2.05
N LYS A 289 27.38 19.30 1.87
CA LYS A 289 26.45 19.66 2.96
C LYS A 289 25.57 18.49 3.40
N ILE A 290 25.50 17.43 2.60
CA ILE A 290 24.73 16.24 2.95
C ILE A 290 25.55 15.39 3.93
N PRO A 291 25.01 15.05 5.12
CA PRO A 291 25.75 14.36 6.17
C PRO A 291 26.28 13.00 5.72
N THR A 292 27.43 12.63 6.26
CA THR A 292 28.06 11.32 6.07
C THR A 292 27.48 10.28 7.04
N LEU A 293 27.73 8.99 6.77
CA LEU A 293 27.31 7.91 7.67
C LEU A 293 27.82 8.09 9.11
N ALA A 294 29.06 8.57 9.27
CA ALA A 294 29.67 8.79 10.58
C ALA A 294 28.95 9.86 11.42
N GLU A 295 28.31 10.83 10.76
CA GLU A 295 27.56 11.92 11.41
C GLU A 295 26.12 11.53 11.78
N LEU A 296 25.66 10.34 11.34
CA LEU A 296 24.29 9.84 11.49
C LEU A 296 24.15 8.71 12.51
N ARG A 297 25.24 8.40 13.23
CA ARG A 297 25.24 7.41 14.30
C ARG A 297 24.22 7.79 15.37
N THR A 298 23.27 6.91 15.60
CA THR A 298 22.27 7.01 16.66
C THR A 298 22.79 6.25 17.88
N LYS A 299 22.72 6.86 19.06
CA LYS A 299 23.03 6.18 20.32
C LYS A 299 21.88 5.26 20.72
N ILE A 300 22.19 4.12 21.32
CA ILE A 300 21.19 3.11 21.72
C ILE A 300 20.12 3.71 22.65
N LYS A 301 20.50 4.61 23.57
CA LYS A 301 19.53 5.29 24.46
C LYS A 301 18.49 6.15 23.72
N ASP A 302 18.80 6.59 22.50
CA ASP A 302 17.94 7.48 21.71
C ASP A 302 17.01 6.70 20.77
N VAL A 303 17.15 5.37 20.70
CA VAL A 303 16.31 4.47 19.90
C VAL A 303 14.91 4.36 20.50
N LYS A 304 13.88 4.58 19.68
CA LYS A 304 12.47 4.49 20.07
C LYS A 304 11.68 3.61 19.11
N PRO A 305 10.72 2.80 19.58
CA PRO A 305 9.83 2.07 18.68
C PRO A 305 9.09 3.03 17.74
N GLY A 306 9.06 2.72 16.45
CA GLY A 306 8.39 3.55 15.45
C GLY A 306 8.75 3.20 14.02
N ASP A 307 8.45 4.12 13.10
CA ASP A 307 8.77 4.00 11.67
C ASP A 307 10.13 4.60 11.31
N ASP A 308 10.88 5.06 12.32
CA ASP A 308 12.22 5.61 12.15
C ASP A 308 13.23 4.52 11.76
N THR A 309 14.23 4.96 11.02
CA THR A 309 15.38 4.15 10.62
C THR A 309 16.62 4.68 11.34
N TYR A 310 17.50 3.78 11.77
CA TYR A 310 18.67 4.11 12.56
C TYR A 310 19.96 3.59 11.94
N CYS A 311 21.06 4.26 12.26
CA CYS A 311 22.43 3.79 12.01
C CYS A 311 23.12 3.60 13.35
N ILE A 312 23.45 2.37 13.71
CA ILE A 312 23.97 2.00 15.04
C ILE A 312 25.41 1.52 14.88
N GLU A 313 26.29 2.00 15.75
CA GLU A 313 27.62 1.42 15.93
C GLU A 313 27.76 0.92 17.35
N ALA A 314 28.14 -0.34 17.49
CA ALA A 314 28.12 -1.04 18.77
C ALA A 314 29.08 -2.24 18.76
N ILE A 315 29.47 -2.71 19.94
CA ILE A 315 30.21 -3.96 20.13
C ILE A 315 29.24 -5.13 20.28
N ILE A 316 29.56 -6.29 19.70
CA ILE A 316 28.80 -7.52 19.89
C ILE A 316 29.14 -8.12 21.26
N LEU A 317 28.16 -8.17 22.15
CA LEU A 317 28.30 -8.75 23.50
C LEU A 317 28.15 -10.26 23.52
N LYS A 318 27.40 -10.83 22.57
CA LYS A 318 27.15 -12.26 22.48
C LYS A 318 27.18 -12.69 21.02
N SER A 319 27.94 -13.75 20.71
CA SER A 319 27.96 -14.32 19.35
C SER A 319 26.52 -14.57 18.86
N PRO A 320 26.17 -14.16 17.62
CA PRO A 320 24.81 -14.28 17.11
C PRO A 320 24.30 -15.72 17.12
N GLU A 321 23.10 -15.91 17.65
CA GLU A 321 22.45 -17.22 17.70
C GLU A 321 21.41 -17.30 16.60
N LYS A 322 21.41 -18.42 15.87
CA LYS A 322 20.43 -18.71 14.82
C LYS A 322 19.48 -19.82 15.28
N ARG A 323 18.19 -19.61 15.07
CA ARG A 323 17.14 -20.61 15.32
C ARG A 323 16.07 -20.59 14.25
N GLU A 324 15.42 -21.72 14.06
CA GLU A 324 14.21 -21.83 13.26
C GLU A 324 12.99 -21.57 14.14
N VAL A 325 12.09 -20.71 13.66
CA VAL A 325 10.87 -20.32 14.35
C VAL A 325 9.69 -20.68 13.47
N GLN A 326 8.73 -21.43 14.01
CA GLN A 326 7.47 -21.67 13.30
C GLN A 326 6.54 -20.46 13.43
N THR A 327 6.13 -19.93 12.29
CA THR A 327 5.11 -18.89 12.20
C THR A 327 3.72 -19.46 12.51
N LYS A 328 2.74 -18.57 12.72
CA LYS A 328 1.33 -18.97 12.92
C LYS A 328 0.75 -19.75 11.73
N THR A 329 1.35 -19.66 10.55
CA THR A 329 0.96 -20.39 9.33
C THR A 329 1.66 -21.74 9.19
N GLY A 330 2.47 -22.15 10.16
CA GLY A 330 3.26 -23.38 10.12
C GLY A 330 4.54 -23.27 9.26
N GLU A 331 4.81 -22.11 8.66
CA GLU A 331 6.05 -21.88 7.92
C GLU A 331 7.22 -21.79 8.92
N SER A 332 8.29 -22.54 8.68
CA SER A 332 9.56 -22.40 9.40
C SER A 332 10.35 -21.24 8.82
N VAL A 333 10.72 -20.28 9.66
CA VAL A 333 11.52 -19.12 9.26
C VAL A 333 12.74 -18.97 10.16
N SER A 334 13.86 -18.59 9.55
CA SER A 334 15.09 -18.35 10.28
C SER A 334 15.06 -17.03 11.05
N LEU A 335 15.55 -17.05 12.28
CA LEU A 335 15.81 -15.89 13.11
C LEU A 335 17.26 -15.96 13.59
N ALA A 336 18.03 -14.90 13.33
CA ALA A 336 19.30 -14.68 14.01
C ALA A 336 19.19 -13.47 14.95
N GLU A 337 19.75 -13.58 16.15
CA GLU A 337 19.74 -12.49 17.12
C GLU A 337 21.06 -12.39 17.89
N THR A 338 21.45 -11.17 18.21
CA THR A 338 22.63 -10.86 19.01
C THR A 338 22.38 -9.65 19.88
N PHE A 339 23.17 -9.52 20.94
CA PHE A 339 23.09 -8.41 21.87
C PHE A 339 24.26 -7.47 21.60
N ILE A 340 23.97 -6.20 21.38
CA ILE A 340 24.97 -5.18 21.04
C ILE A 340 24.97 -4.07 22.08
N GLU A 341 26.13 -3.44 22.28
CA GLU A 341 26.34 -2.39 23.27
C GLU A 341 27.09 -1.18 22.70
N ASP A 342 26.67 0.01 23.10
CA ASP A 342 27.43 1.24 22.98
C ASP A 342 27.64 1.86 24.38
N ASP A 343 28.29 3.01 24.43
CA ASP A 343 28.52 3.80 25.66
C ASP A 343 27.23 4.31 26.34
N THR A 344 26.06 4.09 25.75
CA THR A 344 24.76 4.56 26.27
C THR A 344 23.80 3.44 26.66
N GLY A 345 24.05 2.20 26.25
CA GLY A 345 23.23 1.07 26.65
C GLY A 345 23.40 -0.16 25.78
N GLN A 346 22.52 -1.12 26.01
CA GLN A 346 22.52 -2.42 25.34
C GLN A 346 21.16 -2.66 24.67
N ILE A 347 21.16 -3.29 23.50
CA ILE A 347 19.93 -3.60 22.77
C ILE A 347 20.07 -4.88 21.95
N TRP A 348 18.96 -5.58 21.75
CA TRP A 348 18.90 -6.71 20.83
C TRP A 348 18.90 -6.24 19.38
N LEU A 349 19.73 -6.87 18.55
CA LEU A 349 19.69 -6.76 17.10
C LEU A 349 19.24 -8.10 16.50
N LYS A 350 18.17 -8.07 15.70
CA LYS A 350 17.52 -9.27 15.15
C LYS A 350 17.44 -9.22 13.63
N GLY A 351 17.72 -10.33 12.99
CA GLY A 351 17.52 -10.56 11.55
C GLY A 351 16.55 -11.70 11.31
N TRP A 352 15.48 -11.45 10.58
CA TRP A 352 14.51 -12.46 10.18
C TRP A 352 14.71 -12.91 8.73
N ARG A 353 14.40 -14.17 8.45
CA ARG A 353 14.48 -14.78 7.11
C ARG A 353 15.86 -14.55 6.49
N ASN A 354 15.93 -13.91 5.33
CA ASN A 354 17.20 -13.62 4.65
C ASN A 354 18.11 -12.70 5.46
N GLN A 355 17.55 -11.83 6.30
CA GLN A 355 18.34 -10.94 7.14
C GLN A 355 19.00 -11.65 8.31
N ALA A 356 18.57 -12.87 8.66
CA ALA A 356 19.26 -13.70 9.64
C ALA A 356 20.71 -13.98 9.21
N ARG A 357 20.93 -14.19 7.90
CA ARG A 357 22.24 -14.48 7.32
C ARG A 357 23.25 -13.36 7.52
N LEU A 358 22.78 -12.11 7.63
CA LEU A 358 23.66 -10.97 7.84
C LEU A 358 24.39 -11.04 9.19
N LEU A 359 23.84 -11.71 10.19
CA LEU A 359 24.46 -11.81 11.52
C LEU A 359 25.38 -13.03 11.65
N GLU A 360 25.24 -14.05 10.81
CA GLU A 360 25.91 -15.37 11.00
C GLU A 360 27.44 -15.29 11.05
N SER A 361 28.05 -14.33 10.34
CA SER A 361 29.51 -14.25 10.25
C SER A 361 30.17 -13.60 11.46
N PHE A 362 29.42 -12.96 12.35
CA PHE A 362 29.98 -12.12 13.40
C PHE A 362 30.24 -12.89 14.71
N THR A 363 31.15 -12.39 15.53
CA THR A 363 31.55 -12.99 16.82
C THR A 363 31.56 -11.98 17.96
N GLN A 364 31.52 -12.48 19.18
CA GLN A 364 31.66 -11.65 20.39
C GLN A 364 32.94 -10.81 20.35
N GLY A 365 32.81 -9.54 20.73
CA GLY A 365 33.91 -8.57 20.80
C GLY A 365 34.13 -7.76 19.52
N GLU A 366 33.52 -8.15 18.39
CA GLU A 366 33.61 -7.37 17.16
C GLU A 366 32.81 -6.06 17.26
N ILE A 367 33.38 -4.95 16.79
CA ILE A 367 32.68 -3.68 16.63
C ILE A 367 32.00 -3.69 15.26
N VAL A 368 30.70 -3.39 15.24
CA VAL A 368 29.89 -3.40 14.03
C VAL A 368 29.22 -2.06 13.77
N SER A 369 28.99 -1.77 12.50
CA SER A 369 28.14 -0.67 12.04
C SER A 369 26.94 -1.26 11.31
N ALA A 370 25.76 -1.15 11.93
CA ALA A 370 24.48 -1.56 11.39
C ALA A 370 23.71 -0.34 10.84
N THR A 371 23.54 -0.28 9.52
CA THR A 371 22.89 0.82 8.81
C THR A 371 21.49 0.38 8.36
N GLY A 372 20.49 1.25 8.51
CA GLY A 372 19.16 0.98 7.98
C GLY A 372 18.31 0.05 8.85
N VAL A 373 18.54 0.01 10.16
CA VAL A 373 17.77 -0.82 11.11
C VAL A 373 16.55 -0.08 11.61
N THR A 374 15.50 -0.81 11.98
CA THR A 374 14.26 -0.24 12.55
C THR A 374 14.06 -0.71 13.98
N ALA A 375 13.36 0.07 14.80
CA ALA A 375 13.08 -0.31 16.19
C ALA A 375 11.60 -0.62 16.39
N ARG A 376 11.31 -1.73 17.06
CA ARG A 376 9.95 -2.12 17.42
C ARG A 376 9.91 -2.65 18.85
N ALA A 377 8.73 -2.62 19.45
CA ALA A 377 8.51 -3.35 20.70
C ALA A 377 8.61 -4.85 20.43
N GLY A 378 9.56 -5.50 21.10
CA GLY A 378 9.75 -6.94 21.11
C GLY A 378 8.82 -7.65 22.09
N LEU A 379 9.16 -8.89 22.41
CA LEU A 379 8.51 -9.65 23.48
C LEU A 379 8.69 -8.88 24.81
N GLU A 380 7.65 -8.88 25.66
CA GLU A 380 7.62 -8.12 26.93
C GLU A 380 7.64 -6.59 26.78
N GLY A 381 7.48 -6.05 25.57
CA GLY A 381 7.36 -4.61 25.35
C GLY A 381 8.70 -3.84 25.36
N ARG A 382 9.84 -4.53 25.42
CA ARG A 382 11.17 -3.91 25.32
C ARG A 382 11.46 -3.48 23.89
N THR A 383 12.13 -2.36 23.71
CA THR A 383 12.58 -1.91 22.37
C THR A 383 13.69 -2.82 21.85
N GLU A 384 13.53 -3.33 20.63
CA GLU A 384 14.50 -4.17 19.93
C GLU A 384 14.77 -3.61 18.53
N LEU A 385 15.97 -3.83 18.01
CA LEU A 385 16.35 -3.48 16.65
C LEU A 385 16.14 -4.65 15.70
N PHE A 386 15.65 -4.34 14.51
CA PHE A 386 15.41 -5.30 13.44
C PHE A 386 16.12 -4.86 12.16
N LEU A 387 16.90 -5.77 11.60
CA LEU A 387 17.39 -5.69 10.23
C LEU A 387 16.20 -5.74 9.26
N THR A 388 16.23 -4.86 8.27
CA THR A 388 15.26 -4.73 7.20
C THR A 388 15.85 -5.23 5.89
N SER A 389 15.05 -5.27 4.82
CA SER A 389 15.57 -5.54 3.47
C SER A 389 16.56 -4.50 2.97
N PHE A 390 16.69 -3.35 3.60
CA PHE A 390 17.65 -2.30 3.23
C PHE A 390 18.89 -2.32 4.13
N SER A 391 18.89 -3.13 5.20
CA SER A 391 19.95 -3.06 6.19
C SER A 391 21.26 -3.61 5.67
N THR A 392 22.35 -2.99 6.12
CA THR A 392 23.69 -3.55 6.04
C THR A 392 24.31 -3.61 7.42
N ILE A 393 25.19 -4.59 7.63
CA ILE A 393 26.02 -4.67 8.83
C ILE A 393 27.47 -4.93 8.38
N THR A 394 28.39 -4.14 8.92
CA THR A 394 29.81 -4.17 8.52
C THR A 394 30.70 -4.16 9.75
N ARG A 395 31.87 -4.78 9.67
CA ARG A 395 32.89 -4.71 10.72
C ARG A 395 33.54 -3.33 10.72
N ARG A 396 33.75 -2.79 11.92
CA ARG A 396 34.62 -1.65 12.17
C ARG A 396 35.94 -2.21 12.72
N ASN A 397 37.02 -2.01 11.97
CA ASN A 397 38.37 -2.32 12.42
C ASN A 397 38.86 -1.32 13.46
#